data_AF-X1TFN5-F1
#
_entry.id   AF-X1TFN5-F1
#
_cell.length_a   1.000
_cell.length_b   1.000
_cell.length_c   1.000
_cell.angle_alpha   90.00
_cell.angle_beta   90.00
_cell.angle_gamma   90.00
#
_symmetry.space_group_name_H-M   'P 1'
#
loop_
_entity.id
_entity.type
_entity.pdbx_description
1 polymer ?
#
loop_
_entity_poly.entity_id
_entity_poly.type
_entity_poly.pdbx_seq_one_letter_code
_entity_poly.pdbx_strand_id
1 'polypeptide(L)'
;MDTIQNNKVIYRGSEWRKWDLHIHSPATYGGSYDEFVKNLSTSEAEVIGINDYCTIEGYEQVISKSSKTGDKILLPVIEFRMNNMVLDKND
;
A
#
# COMPACT_ATOMS: atom_id res chain seq x y z
N MET A 1 -19.96 18.85 39.66
CA MET A 1 -18.79 17.97 39.48
C MET A 1 -18.81 17.60 38.02
N ASP A 2 -18.14 18.41 37.20
CA ASP A 2 -18.15 18.23 35.75
C ASP A 2 -16.83 17.59 35.37
N THR A 3 -16.92 16.34 34.91
CA THR A 3 -15.81 15.53 34.44
C THR A 3 -15.13 16.21 33.26
N ILE A 4 -13.91 16.71 33.48
CA ILE A 4 -13.03 17.21 32.43
C ILE A 4 -12.62 16.01 31.58
N GLN A 5 -13.29 15.84 30.44
CA GLN A 5 -12.90 14.91 29.41
C GLN A 5 -11.63 15.47 28.76
N ASN A 6 -10.50 14.76 28.95
CA ASN A 6 -9.17 15.10 28.44
C ASN A 6 -9.18 15.28 26.91
N ASN A 7 -9.52 16.47 26.42
CA ASN A 7 -9.28 16.87 25.05
C ASN A 7 -7.78 17.19 24.89
N LYS A 8 -6.96 16.15 24.80
CA LYS A 8 -5.58 16.27 24.37
C LYS A 8 -5.61 16.59 22.88
N VAL A 9 -5.52 17.88 22.55
CA VAL A 9 -5.29 18.34 21.18
C VAL A 9 -3.96 17.73 20.72
N ILE A 10 -4.03 16.74 19.82
CA ILE A 10 -2.82 16.15 19.24
C ILE A 10 -2.41 17.05 18.08
N TYR A 11 -1.43 17.91 18.32
CA TYR A 11 -0.66 18.52 17.24
C TYR A 11 0.20 17.42 16.61
N ARG A 12 -0.36 16.63 15.68
CA ARG A 12 0.43 15.69 14.90
C ARG A 12 1.33 16.51 13.98
N GLY A 13 2.62 16.55 14.28
CA GLY A 13 3.64 17.00 13.33
C GLY A 13 3.81 15.97 12.21
N SER A 14 4.88 16.13 11.42
CA SER A 14 5.24 15.12 10.42
C SER A 14 5.54 13.77 11.06
N GLU A 15 4.81 12.73 10.69
CA GLU A 15 5.03 11.36 11.12
C GLU A 15 5.88 10.62 10.09
N TRP A 16 6.94 9.94 10.54
CA TRP A 16 7.67 8.99 9.72
C TRP A 16 6.94 7.66 9.69
N ARG A 17 6.82 7.06 8.51
CA ARG A 17 6.23 5.74 8.30
C ARG A 17 7.14 4.93 7.39
N LYS A 18 7.10 3.60 7.49
CA LYS A 18 7.73 2.71 6.50
C LYS A 18 6.77 2.49 5.34
N TRP A 19 7.26 2.62 4.11
CA TRP A 19 6.46 2.53 2.88
C TRP A 19 7.07 1.47 1.97
N ASP A 20 6.21 0.60 1.43
CA ASP A 20 6.60 -0.33 0.38
C ASP A 20 5.64 -0.14 -0.81
N LEU A 21 6.11 0.52 -1.86
CA LEU A 21 5.26 0.97 -2.97
C LEU A 21 5.34 0.07 -4.21
N HIS A 22 6.08 -1.02 -4.13
CA HIS A 22 6.37 -1.86 -5.29
C HIS A 22 6.14 -3.33 -4.95
N ILE A 23 4.87 -3.69 -4.71
CA ILE A 23 4.45 -5.06 -4.42
C ILE A 23 3.47 -5.53 -5.48
N HIS A 24 3.75 -6.64 -6.15
CA HIS A 24 2.79 -7.31 -7.02
C HIS A 24 1.84 -8.20 -6.22
N SER A 25 0.56 -8.17 -6.55
CA SER A 25 -0.44 -9.06 -5.97
C SER A 25 -0.49 -10.40 -6.73
N PRO A 26 -1.30 -11.36 -6.26
CA PRO A 26 -1.60 -12.57 -7.01
C PRO A 26 -2.26 -12.33 -8.39
N ALA A 27 -2.73 -11.12 -8.71
CA ALA A 27 -3.21 -10.81 -10.07
C ALA A 27 -2.09 -10.91 -11.11
N THR A 28 -0.84 -10.61 -10.74
CA THR A 28 0.28 -10.63 -11.66
C THR A 28 0.87 -12.03 -11.85
N TYR A 29 1.14 -12.76 -10.75
CA TYR A 29 1.87 -14.05 -10.79
C TYR A 29 1.05 -15.26 -10.29
N GLY A 30 -0.24 -15.08 -9.99
CA GLY A 30 -1.06 -16.08 -9.31
C GLY A 30 -0.72 -16.21 -7.82
N GLY A 31 -1.49 -17.04 -7.11
CA GLY A 31 -1.30 -17.30 -5.68
C GLY A 31 -2.54 -17.02 -4.82
N SER A 32 -2.39 -17.20 -3.51
CA SER A 32 -3.48 -17.01 -2.55
C SER A 32 -3.60 -15.57 -2.09
N TYR A 33 -4.75 -14.94 -2.33
CA TYR A 33 -5.05 -13.61 -1.76
C TYR A 33 -5.14 -13.63 -0.23
N ASP A 34 -5.54 -14.75 0.38
CA ASP A 34 -5.61 -14.82 1.84
C ASP A 34 -4.20 -14.84 2.46
N GLU A 35 -3.25 -15.55 1.84
CA GLU A 35 -1.86 -15.53 2.27
C GLU A 35 -1.21 -14.16 2.02
N PHE A 36 -1.47 -13.57 0.85
CA PHE A 36 -1.00 -12.23 0.53
C PHE A 36 -1.47 -11.20 1.57
N VAL A 37 -2.77 -11.15 1.86
CA VAL A 37 -3.35 -10.24 2.85
C VAL A 37 -2.82 -10.48 4.26
N LYS A 38 -2.61 -11.75 4.64
CA LYS A 38 -1.96 -12.10 5.90
C LYS A 38 -0.53 -11.54 5.97
N ASN A 39 0.23 -11.64 4.89
CA ASN A 39 1.59 -11.10 4.84
C ASN A 39 1.57 -9.56 4.94
N LEU A 40 0.65 -8.89 4.24
CA LEU A 40 0.47 -7.45 4.33
C LEU A 40 0.20 -6.98 5.78
N SER A 41 -0.68 -7.68 6.51
CA SER A 41 -1.03 -7.30 7.88
C SER A 41 0.13 -7.47 8.86
N THR A 42 1.00 -8.46 8.61
CA THR A 42 2.22 -8.68 9.41
C THR A 42 3.42 -7.84 8.97
N SER A 43 3.35 -7.16 7.83
CA SER A 43 4.47 -6.36 7.31
C SER A 43 4.75 -5.14 8.20
N GLU A 44 6.01 -4.68 8.22
CA GLU A 44 6.38 -3.46 8.94
C GLU A 44 5.95 -2.17 8.22
N ALA A 45 5.72 -2.24 6.90
CA ALA A 45 5.29 -1.10 6.10
C ALA A 45 3.87 -0.68 6.51
N GLU A 46 3.67 0.59 6.81
CA GLU A 46 2.35 1.15 7.13
C GLU A 46 1.59 1.60 5.89
N VAL A 47 2.32 1.88 4.80
CA VAL A 47 1.77 2.25 3.51
C VAL A 47 2.27 1.26 2.47
N ILE A 48 1.34 0.69 1.70
CA ILE A 48 1.61 -0.36 0.74
C ILE A 48 1.03 0.02 -0.62
N GLY A 49 1.87 0.01 -1.65
CA GLY A 49 1.46 0.15 -3.05
C GLY A 49 1.30 -1.21 -3.70
N ILE A 50 0.08 -1.53 -4.13
CA ILE A 50 -0.20 -2.72 -4.94
C ILE A 50 0.03 -2.32 -6.40
N ASN A 51 1.12 -2.80 -6.98
CA ASN A 51 1.71 -2.34 -8.23
C ASN A 51 1.64 -3.41 -9.32
N ASP A 52 0.42 -3.83 -9.68
CA ASP A 52 0.23 -4.85 -10.72
C ASP A 52 0.44 -4.28 -12.14
N TYR A 53 0.82 -5.15 -13.07
CA TYR A 53 1.06 -4.73 -14.46
C TYR A 53 -0.21 -4.30 -15.17
N CYS A 54 -0.26 -3.03 -15.57
CA CYS A 54 -1.34 -2.45 -16.39
C CYS A 54 -2.77 -2.70 -15.84
N THR A 55 -2.94 -2.96 -14.54
CA THR A 55 -4.24 -3.26 -13.93
C THR A 55 -4.28 -2.84 -12.46
N ILE A 56 -5.50 -2.66 -11.93
CA ILE A 56 -5.76 -2.47 -10.50
C ILE A 56 -6.60 -3.61 -9.91
N GLU A 57 -6.87 -4.68 -10.67
CA GLU A 57 -7.72 -5.79 -10.22
C GLU A 57 -7.23 -6.40 -8.90
N GLY A 58 -5.91 -6.54 -8.75
CA GLY A 58 -5.32 -7.04 -7.51
C GLY A 58 -5.53 -6.11 -6.32
N TYR A 59 -5.46 -4.79 -6.54
CA TYR A 59 -5.80 -3.81 -5.52
C TYR A 59 -7.28 -3.94 -5.10
N GLU A 60 -8.21 -4.04 -6.05
CA GLU A 60 -9.65 -4.22 -5.76
C GLU A 60 -9.91 -5.51 -4.97
N GLN A 61 -9.24 -6.60 -5.34
CA GLN A 61 -9.31 -7.88 -4.62
C GLN A 61 -8.79 -7.78 -3.19
N VAL A 62 -7.75 -7.00 -2.93
CA VAL A 62 -7.22 -6.78 -1.58
C VAL A 62 -8.12 -5.84 -0.77
N ILE A 63 -8.64 -4.78 -1.39
CA ILE A 63 -9.60 -3.85 -0.75
C ILE A 63 -10.88 -4.57 -0.32
N SER A 64 -11.37 -5.53 -1.12
CA SER A 64 -12.51 -6.39 -0.72
C SER A 64 -12.26 -7.19 0.57
N LYS A 65 -10.97 -7.34 0.96
CA LYS A 65 -10.48 -8.05 2.15
C LYS A 65 -9.82 -7.08 3.15
N SER A 66 -10.05 -5.78 3.04
CA SER A 66 -9.39 -4.72 3.83
C SER A 66 -9.54 -4.86 5.35
N SER A 67 -10.62 -5.47 5.84
CA SER A 67 -10.76 -5.77 7.28
C SER A 67 -9.63 -6.67 7.83
N LYS A 68 -8.97 -7.44 6.96
CA LYS A 68 -7.84 -8.31 7.30
C LYS A 68 -6.47 -7.64 7.15
N THR A 69 -6.38 -6.44 6.56
CA THR A 69 -5.11 -5.73 6.38
C THR A 69 -4.75 -4.85 7.58
N GLY A 70 -5.63 -4.67 8.57
CA GLY A 70 -5.39 -3.80 9.73
C GLY A 70 -5.37 -2.31 9.35
N ASP A 71 -4.55 -1.52 10.02
CA ASP A 71 -4.48 -0.05 9.83
C ASP A 71 -3.60 0.39 8.64
N LYS A 72 -3.32 -0.52 7.70
CA LYS A 72 -2.46 -0.26 6.55
C LYS A 72 -3.16 0.69 5.58
N ILE A 73 -2.40 1.64 5.05
CA ILE A 73 -2.83 2.47 3.92
C ILE A 73 -2.47 1.72 2.65
N LEU A 74 -3.47 1.39 1.84
CA LEU A 74 -3.28 0.70 0.57
C LEU A 74 -3.44 1.69 -0.58
N LEU A 75 -2.49 1.71 -1.50
CA LEU A 75 -2.51 2.57 -2.68
C LEU A 75 -2.64 1.73 -3.95
N PRO A 76 -3.54 2.10 -4.88
CA PRO A 76 -3.57 1.51 -6.22
C PRO A 76 -2.39 2.07 -7.03
N VAL A 77 -1.48 1.21 -7.45
CA VAL A 77 -0.35 1.57 -8.32
C VAL A 77 -0.45 0.75 -9.59
N ILE A 78 -0.16 1.36 -10.74
CA ILE A 78 -0.18 0.68 -12.04
C ILE A 78 1.24 0.66 -12.57
N GLU A 79 1.78 -0.55 -12.78
CA GLU A 79 3.10 -0.72 -13.39
C GLU A 79 2.99 -0.76 -14.90
N PHE A 80 3.68 0.15 -15.57
CA PHE A 80 3.86 0.11 -17.02
C PHE A 80 5.29 -0.33 -17.35
N ARG A 81 5.41 -1.32 -18.23
CA ARG A 81 6.69 -1.70 -18.82
C ARG A 81 6.93 -0.87 -20.08
N MET A 82 7.94 -0.01 -20.05
CA MET A 82 8.35 0.79 -21.19
C MET A 82 9.46 0.07 -21.96
N ASN A 83 9.40 0.12 -23.30
CA ASN A 83 10.38 -0.49 -24.19
C ASN A 83 11.42 0.53 -24.72
N ASN A 84 11.24 1.81 -24.41
CA ASN A 84 12.14 2.90 -24.78
C ASN A 84 12.88 3.42 -23.56
N MET A 85 14.21 3.44 -23.63
CA MET A 85 15.03 4.14 -22.65
C MET A 85 15.23 5.58 -23.13
N VAL A 86 14.88 6.56 -22.29
CA VAL A 86 15.34 7.94 -22.50
C VAL A 86 16.79 7.99 -22.02
N LEU A 87 17.72 7.72 -22.93
CA LEU A 87 19.13 8.06 -22.73
C LEU A 87 19.28 9.48 -23.24
N ASP A 88 19.20 10.47 -22.36
CA ASP A 88 19.69 11.81 -22.68
C ASP A 88 21.23 11.73 -22.68
N LYS A 89 21.80 11.35 -23.83
CA LYS A 89 23.24 11.34 -24.04
C LYS A 89 23.61 12.50 -24.94
N ASN A 90 23.49 13.70 -24.37
CA ASN A 90 24.20 14.87 -24.86
C ASN A 90 25.55 14.94 -24.10
N ASP A 91 26.50 14.11 -24.52
CA ASP A 91 27.93 14.31 -24.26
C ASP A 91 28.55 15.08 -25.43
#